data_AF-A0AA40DYP7-F1
#
_entry.id   AF-A0AA40DYP7-F1
#
_cell.length_a   1.000
_cell.length_b   1.000
_cell.length_c   1.000
_cell.angle_alpha   90.00
_cell.angle_beta   90.00
_cell.angle_gamma   90.00
#
_symmetry.space_group_name_H-M   'P 1'
#
loop_
_entity.id
_entity.type
_entity.pdbx_description
1 polymer ?
#
loop_
_entity_poly.entity_id
_entity_poly.type
_entity_poly.pdbx_seq_one_letter_code
_entity_poly.pdbx_strand_id
1 'polypeptide(L)'
;MVSSLTSLLAWTAVVGASPLLRNRAVDSLNEEATAEAHQRDDGATRAFSNVEIRTSDGRCLFVDELSGDFRANLTPVQIADCGSTDGQGWDVITAGDHIRGNGVALIVSSLTNACLNFDSRRQAGNQLLLFSCGGRADGGGDVTDSQLFDFDGGAGPLSLSPQNEGGNFCATVRGNTLDIANCQDGDASQTFTIGGGAPAGGNNGGDNGGNTDNNNGGNNGGNGNGGNGGNGGSGNASGTSTSSCTKSTRTVTVTPTTAPSAAPAQSTTAVPAPAPGAGNGNGNGNGNGNNNNNNNNGGNGNGNGNIPSVNPTEPVPVSRAGGTLQPTAAAQSHQRDEGATRAFSDVTIRAPNGKCLFIDPTAGDFRQNLIPVSLVDCTGSPNERFDVITAGKHNNNRELAALIVSTLTQGCISVDLRRQPGDTVTLFSCGGRADGEGETDGAQLFPFLGQTSFAFAPQNERNQTCVAPGNGRLETGPCATDGSELFSIFE
;
A
#
# COMPACT_ATOMS: atom_id res chain seq x y z
N MET A 1 -42.56 -71.90 0.73
CA MET A 1 -41.81 -71.39 -0.43
C MET A 1 -41.82 -69.87 -0.31
N VAL A 2 -40.94 -69.25 0.47
CA VAL A 2 -39.51 -68.95 0.25
C VAL A 2 -39.26 -67.99 -0.92
N SER A 3 -38.55 -66.91 -0.57
CA SER A 3 -37.81 -65.90 -1.35
C SER A 3 -38.51 -64.54 -1.46
N SER A 4 -38.22 -63.57 -0.58
CA SER A 4 -36.95 -62.87 -0.30
C SER A 4 -36.55 -61.94 -1.45
N LEU A 5 -36.79 -60.63 -1.26
CA LEU A 5 -36.03 -59.55 -1.88
C LEU A 5 -36.19 -58.27 -1.03
N THR A 6 -35.28 -58.17 -0.07
CA THR A 6 -34.92 -56.96 0.67
C THR A 6 -34.11 -56.04 -0.24
N SER A 7 -34.65 -54.87 -0.60
CA SER A 7 -33.86 -53.78 -1.19
C SER A 7 -33.36 -52.88 -0.07
N LEU A 8 -32.05 -52.98 0.21
CA LEU A 8 -31.30 -52.02 1.01
C LEU A 8 -31.33 -50.65 0.32
N LEU A 9 -31.91 -49.64 0.98
CA LEU A 9 -31.66 -48.24 0.69
C LEU A 9 -30.39 -47.82 1.44
N ALA A 10 -29.25 -47.84 0.75
CA ALA A 10 -28.02 -47.24 1.21
C ALA A 10 -28.16 -45.71 1.12
N TRP A 11 -28.32 -45.05 2.27
CA TRP A 11 -28.13 -43.61 2.38
C TRP A 11 -26.63 -43.33 2.34
N THR A 12 -26.10 -43.00 1.18
CA THR A 12 -24.79 -42.37 1.06
C THR A 12 -24.87 -40.97 1.62
N ALA A 13 -24.36 -40.78 2.84
CA ALA A 13 -23.99 -39.46 3.33
C ALA A 13 -22.86 -38.94 2.43
N VAL A 14 -23.20 -38.11 1.45
CA VAL A 14 -22.23 -37.24 0.80
C VAL A 14 -21.86 -36.20 1.86
N VAL A 15 -20.78 -36.43 2.58
CA VAL A 15 -20.07 -35.36 3.27
C VAL A 15 -19.63 -34.42 2.16
N GLY A 16 -20.38 -33.34 1.97
CA GLY A 16 -19.93 -32.22 1.18
C GLY A 16 -18.69 -31.67 1.87
N ALA A 17 -17.52 -32.11 1.43
CA ALA A 17 -16.33 -31.31 1.57
C ALA A 17 -16.63 -30.04 0.77
N SER A 18 -17.15 -29.02 1.44
CA SER A 18 -17.14 -27.67 0.92
C SER A 18 -15.68 -27.38 0.60
N PRO A 19 -15.29 -27.21 -0.67
CA PRO A 19 -13.99 -26.64 -0.92
C PRO A 19 -14.10 -25.23 -0.35
N LEU A 20 -13.50 -25.00 0.82
CA LEU A 20 -13.15 -23.66 1.23
C LEU A 20 -12.29 -23.15 0.08
N LEU A 21 -12.89 -22.34 -0.79
CA LEU A 21 -12.20 -21.62 -1.83
C LEU A 21 -11.27 -20.66 -1.10
N ARG A 22 -10.09 -21.18 -0.74
CA ARG A 22 -8.90 -20.43 -0.37
C ARG A 22 -8.55 -19.61 -1.60
N ASN A 23 -9.18 -18.45 -1.76
CA ASN A 23 -8.75 -17.46 -2.74
C ASN A 23 -7.42 -16.91 -2.25
N ARG A 24 -6.37 -17.70 -2.42
CA ARG A 24 -4.99 -17.23 -2.30
C ARG A 24 -4.81 -16.22 -3.40
N ALA A 25 -4.51 -14.98 -3.03
CA ALA A 25 -4.19 -13.92 -3.96
C ALA A 25 -2.72 -14.02 -4.40
N VAL A 26 -1.88 -14.69 -3.60
CA VAL A 26 -0.47 -14.95 -3.90
C VAL A 26 -0.10 -16.42 -3.66
N ASP A 27 0.90 -16.92 -4.40
CA ASP A 27 1.40 -18.30 -4.23
C ASP A 27 2.35 -18.43 -3.02
N SER A 28 3.03 -17.33 -2.65
CA SER A 28 3.93 -17.24 -1.50
C SER A 28 4.06 -15.79 -1.03
N LEU A 29 4.39 -15.60 0.24
CA LEU A 29 4.75 -14.29 0.79
C LEU A 29 6.19 -13.90 0.39
N ASN A 30 6.47 -12.61 0.39
CA ASN A 30 7.84 -12.11 0.52
C ASN A 30 8.12 -11.99 2.02
N GLU A 31 8.99 -12.86 2.53
CA GLU A 31 9.28 -12.95 3.96
C GLU A 31 9.88 -11.65 4.53
N GLU A 32 10.76 -10.98 3.79
CA GLU A 32 11.38 -9.73 4.21
C GLU A 32 10.35 -8.59 4.29
N ALA A 33 9.50 -8.47 3.27
CA ALA A 33 8.47 -7.45 3.22
C ALA A 33 7.33 -7.73 4.22
N THR A 34 7.04 -8.99 4.52
CA THR A 34 6.08 -9.42 5.55
C THR A 34 6.64 -9.09 6.94
N ALA A 35 7.90 -9.41 7.20
CA ALA A 35 8.57 -9.09 8.46
C ALA A 35 8.68 -7.57 8.69
N GLU A 36 8.95 -6.80 7.63
CA GLU A 36 8.94 -5.33 7.69
C GLU A 36 7.54 -4.80 7.98
N ALA A 37 6.51 -5.29 7.27
CA ALA A 37 5.14 -4.83 7.38
C ALA A 37 4.46 -5.22 8.69
N HIS A 38 4.79 -6.36 9.27
CA HIS A 38 4.08 -6.92 10.41
C HIS A 38 5.01 -7.17 11.60
N GLN A 39 5.62 -6.09 12.06
CA GLN A 39 6.47 -6.10 13.24
C GLN A 39 5.63 -6.34 14.49
N ARG A 40 6.12 -7.25 15.33
CA ARG A 40 5.49 -7.53 16.61
C ARG A 40 5.87 -6.45 17.63
N ASP A 41 4.87 -5.85 18.25
CA ASP A 41 5.08 -5.05 19.46
C ASP A 41 5.28 -5.99 20.67
N ASP A 42 6.54 -6.11 21.09
CA ASP A 42 6.95 -6.93 22.23
C ASP A 42 6.70 -6.23 23.59
N GLY A 43 6.54 -4.90 23.59
CA GLY A 43 6.22 -4.10 24.78
C GLY A 43 4.71 -4.03 25.07
N ALA A 44 3.89 -4.54 24.15
CA ALA A 44 2.45 -4.43 24.22
C ALA A 44 1.83 -5.15 25.42
N THR A 45 0.85 -4.52 26.06
CA THR A 45 -0.02 -5.16 27.06
C THR A 45 -1.14 -5.91 26.34
N ARG A 46 -1.18 -7.22 26.54
CA ARG A 46 -2.14 -8.13 25.90
C ARG A 46 -3.19 -8.55 26.93
N ALA A 47 -4.44 -8.22 26.67
CA ALA A 47 -5.58 -8.73 27.45
C ALA A 47 -5.80 -10.22 27.18
N PHE A 48 -5.62 -10.62 25.93
CA PHE A 48 -5.65 -12.02 25.51
C PHE A 48 -4.52 -12.27 24.50
N SER A 49 -3.94 -13.47 24.56
CA SER A 49 -2.84 -13.86 23.66
C SER A 49 -3.12 -15.22 23.03
N ASN A 50 -2.98 -15.30 21.71
CA ASN A 50 -3.19 -16.51 20.90
C ASN A 50 -4.48 -17.27 21.25
N VAL A 51 -5.59 -16.52 21.31
CA VAL A 51 -6.93 -17.03 21.59
C VAL A 51 -7.77 -17.09 20.33
N GLU A 52 -8.79 -17.92 20.33
CA GLU A 52 -9.81 -17.88 19.28
C GLU A 52 -10.79 -16.72 19.51
N ILE A 53 -11.28 -16.12 18.41
CA ILE A 53 -12.46 -15.25 18.43
C ILE A 53 -13.59 -16.03 17.76
N ARG A 54 -14.63 -16.32 18.55
CA ARG A 54 -15.76 -17.17 18.16
C ARG A 54 -16.98 -16.32 17.88
N THR A 55 -17.62 -16.60 16.76
CA THR A 55 -18.93 -16.07 16.38
C THR A 55 -20.05 -16.74 17.21
N SER A 56 -21.24 -16.14 17.24
CA SER A 56 -22.39 -16.67 18.00
C SER A 56 -22.81 -18.09 17.60
N ASP A 57 -22.51 -18.51 16.37
CA ASP A 57 -22.83 -19.85 15.86
C ASP A 57 -21.76 -20.91 16.22
N GLY A 58 -20.71 -20.51 16.93
CA GLY A 58 -19.65 -21.39 17.42
C GLY A 58 -18.46 -21.55 16.48
N ARG A 59 -18.47 -20.92 15.30
CA ARG A 59 -17.33 -20.90 14.36
C ARG A 59 -16.31 -19.83 14.74
N CYS A 60 -15.07 -20.01 14.28
CA CYS A 60 -13.94 -19.16 14.59
C CYS A 60 -13.56 -18.24 13.44
N LEU A 61 -13.14 -17.01 13.79
CA LEU A 61 -12.43 -16.15 12.87
C LEU A 61 -11.07 -16.75 12.54
N PHE A 62 -10.70 -16.73 11.26
CA PHE A 62 -9.38 -17.15 10.80
C PHE A 62 -8.90 -16.29 9.64
N VAL A 63 -7.60 -16.38 9.37
CA VAL A 63 -6.99 -15.82 8.17
C VAL A 63 -6.14 -16.85 7.43
N ASP A 64 -6.15 -16.77 6.11
CA ASP A 64 -5.17 -17.45 5.25
C ASP A 64 -4.12 -16.39 4.88
N GLU A 65 -2.88 -16.55 5.34
CA GLU A 65 -1.81 -15.55 5.12
C GLU A 65 -1.57 -15.24 3.64
N LEU A 66 -1.91 -16.16 2.73
CA LEU A 66 -1.74 -16.01 1.29
C LEU A 66 -2.98 -15.41 0.59
N SER A 67 -4.03 -15.06 1.34
CA SER A 67 -5.26 -14.46 0.79
C SER A 67 -5.19 -12.93 0.66
N GLY A 68 -4.14 -12.31 1.19
CA GLY A 68 -3.80 -10.91 0.99
C GLY A 68 -2.79 -10.66 -0.12
N ASP A 69 -2.21 -9.47 -0.13
CA ASP A 69 -1.04 -9.19 -0.96
C ASP A 69 0.19 -9.95 -0.45
N PHE A 70 1.28 -9.86 -1.21
CA PHE A 70 2.52 -10.57 -0.93
C PHE A 70 3.22 -10.21 0.42
N ARG A 71 2.73 -9.21 1.18
CA ARG A 71 3.16 -8.92 2.57
C ARG A 71 2.21 -9.48 3.62
N ALA A 72 1.12 -10.14 3.21
CA ALA A 72 -0.07 -10.45 4.01
C ALA A 72 -0.92 -9.22 4.41
N ASN A 73 -0.76 -8.06 3.72
CA ASN A 73 -1.73 -6.97 3.85
C ASN A 73 -3.00 -7.27 3.04
N LEU A 74 -4.09 -6.57 3.36
CA LEU A 74 -5.37 -6.74 2.67
C LEU A 74 -5.93 -8.16 2.77
N THR A 75 -5.50 -8.92 3.78
CA THR A 75 -5.90 -10.30 4.02
C THR A 75 -7.32 -10.34 4.57
N PRO A 76 -8.30 -10.92 3.87
CA PRO A 76 -9.67 -10.98 4.36
C PRO A 76 -9.79 -11.85 5.63
N VAL A 77 -10.63 -11.43 6.57
CA VAL A 77 -10.97 -12.26 7.73
C VAL A 77 -12.13 -13.17 7.39
N GLN A 78 -11.92 -14.47 7.61
CA GLN A 78 -12.84 -15.53 7.22
C GLN A 78 -13.36 -16.29 8.44
N ILE A 79 -14.37 -17.12 8.24
CA ILE A 79 -15.05 -17.87 9.29
C ILE A 79 -15.06 -19.35 8.93
N ALA A 80 -14.55 -20.19 9.83
CA ALA A 80 -14.51 -21.64 9.68
C ALA A 80 -14.75 -22.33 11.03
N ASP A 81 -14.90 -23.66 11.01
CA ASP A 81 -14.99 -24.43 12.25
C ASP A 81 -13.73 -24.23 13.09
N CYS A 82 -13.90 -24.07 14.40
CA CYS A 82 -12.75 -23.90 15.31
C CYS A 82 -11.85 -25.15 15.29
N GLY A 83 -10.54 -24.93 15.31
CA GLY A 83 -9.51 -25.97 15.17
C GLY A 83 -9.33 -26.55 13.77
N SER A 84 -10.05 -26.07 12.75
CA SER A 84 -10.00 -26.67 11.41
C SER A 84 -8.83 -26.18 10.54
N THR A 85 -8.18 -25.08 10.93
CA THR A 85 -7.14 -24.43 10.13
C THR A 85 -6.20 -23.63 11.02
N ASP A 86 -4.98 -23.42 10.53
CA ASP A 86 -4.08 -22.39 11.06
C ASP A 86 -4.67 -20.99 10.85
N GLY A 87 -4.15 -19.99 11.56
CA GLY A 87 -4.61 -18.60 11.44
C GLY A 87 -5.84 -18.26 12.28
N GLN A 88 -6.24 -19.13 13.21
CA GLN A 88 -7.33 -18.90 14.17
C GLN A 88 -6.89 -18.26 15.50
N GLY A 89 -5.59 -18.01 15.64
CA GLY A 89 -5.02 -17.34 16.82
C GLY A 89 -5.07 -15.83 16.69
N TRP A 90 -5.55 -15.18 17.74
CA TRP A 90 -5.67 -13.74 17.84
C TRP A 90 -5.08 -13.24 19.15
N ASP A 91 -4.40 -12.10 19.10
CA ASP A 91 -4.04 -11.31 20.26
C ASP A 91 -4.98 -10.11 20.37
N VAL A 92 -5.37 -9.79 21.60
CA VAL A 92 -6.16 -8.60 21.93
C VAL A 92 -5.29 -7.69 22.77
N ILE A 93 -4.79 -6.62 22.15
CA ILE A 93 -3.81 -5.72 22.74
C ILE A 93 -4.51 -4.45 23.21
N THR A 94 -4.25 -4.02 24.45
CA THR A 94 -4.90 -2.85 25.08
C THR A 94 -3.95 -1.69 25.39
N ALA A 95 -2.64 -1.92 25.31
CA ALA A 95 -1.63 -0.86 25.30
C ALA A 95 -0.41 -1.29 24.48
N GLY A 96 0.27 -0.35 23.83
CA GLY A 96 1.42 -0.61 22.95
C GLY A 96 1.71 0.57 22.04
N ASP A 97 2.70 0.43 21.16
CA ASP A 97 3.18 1.48 20.24
C ASP A 97 2.08 1.95 19.27
N HIS A 98 1.16 1.06 18.92
CA HIS A 98 0.05 1.32 18.01
C HIS A 98 -1.31 1.39 18.71
N ILE A 99 -1.37 1.86 19.97
CA ILE A 99 -2.64 2.07 20.67
C ILE A 99 -2.70 3.46 21.28
N ARG A 100 -3.82 4.15 21.07
CA ARG A 100 -4.12 5.44 21.70
C ARG A 100 -5.56 5.47 22.23
N GLY A 101 -5.74 6.00 23.43
CA GLY A 101 -7.05 6.07 24.08
C GLY A 101 -7.28 4.96 25.10
N ASN A 102 -8.41 5.05 25.82
CA ASN A 102 -8.86 4.05 26.79
C ASN A 102 -10.10 3.33 26.24
N GLY A 103 -10.33 2.10 26.69
CA GLY A 103 -11.51 1.34 26.29
C GLY A 103 -11.48 0.88 24.83
N VAL A 104 -10.28 0.71 24.27
CA VAL A 104 -10.05 0.24 22.90
C VAL A 104 -9.03 -0.89 22.90
N ALA A 105 -9.04 -1.68 21.85
CA ALA A 105 -8.05 -2.70 21.58
C ALA A 105 -7.64 -2.74 20.10
N LEU A 106 -6.42 -3.20 19.85
CA LEU A 106 -6.06 -3.79 18.56
C LEU A 106 -6.40 -5.28 18.60
N ILE A 107 -7.02 -5.76 17.52
CA ILE A 107 -7.24 -7.18 17.27
C ILE A 107 -6.17 -7.62 16.26
N VAL A 108 -5.24 -8.46 16.69
CA VAL A 108 -4.03 -8.80 15.92
C VAL A 108 -4.01 -10.29 15.61
N SER A 109 -3.73 -10.66 14.37
CA SER A 109 -3.52 -12.07 14.01
C SER A 109 -2.22 -12.57 14.64
N SER A 110 -2.29 -13.66 15.42
CA SER A 110 -1.09 -14.29 15.97
C SER A 110 -0.27 -15.04 14.91
N LEU A 111 -0.85 -15.30 13.73
CA LEU A 111 -0.14 -15.91 12.59
C LEU A 111 0.76 -14.91 11.88
N THR A 112 0.26 -13.70 11.63
CA THR A 112 0.94 -12.72 10.76
C THR A 112 1.38 -11.46 11.48
N ASN A 113 0.99 -11.22 12.73
CA ASN A 113 1.11 -9.94 13.46
C ASN A 113 0.38 -8.75 12.81
N ALA A 114 -0.47 -8.99 11.82
CA ALA A 114 -1.25 -7.94 11.18
C ALA A 114 -2.49 -7.56 12.00
N CYS A 115 -2.84 -6.28 11.98
CA CYS A 115 -3.95 -5.69 12.72
C CYS A 115 -5.26 -5.74 11.89
N LEU A 116 -6.37 -6.07 12.54
CA LEU A 116 -7.70 -5.87 11.97
C LEU A 116 -7.88 -4.38 11.64
N ASN A 117 -8.35 -4.11 10.44
CA ASN A 117 -8.52 -2.77 9.91
C ASN A 117 -9.85 -2.65 9.16
N PHE A 118 -10.56 -1.56 9.41
CA PHE A 118 -11.74 -1.17 8.66
C PHE A 118 -11.42 -0.10 7.60
N ASP A 119 -11.71 -0.38 6.32
CA ASP A 119 -11.56 0.59 5.22
C ASP A 119 -12.90 0.85 4.52
N SER A 120 -13.53 1.98 4.85
CA SER A 120 -14.81 2.40 4.28
C SER A 120 -14.77 2.70 2.77
N ARG A 121 -13.57 2.83 2.19
CA ARG A 121 -13.39 3.05 0.74
C ARG A 121 -13.49 1.74 -0.05
N ARG A 122 -13.44 0.58 0.62
CA ARG A 122 -13.55 -0.72 -0.03
C ARG A 122 -15.01 -1.11 -0.24
N GLN A 123 -15.22 -2.00 -1.21
CA GLN A 123 -16.54 -2.54 -1.49
C GLN A 123 -17.03 -3.38 -0.31
N ALA A 124 -18.34 -3.40 -0.09
CA ALA A 124 -18.99 -4.25 0.91
C ALA A 124 -18.60 -5.73 0.70
N GLY A 125 -18.33 -6.43 1.79
CA GLY A 125 -17.78 -7.78 1.80
C GLY A 125 -16.25 -7.82 1.79
N ASN A 126 -15.57 -6.67 1.77
CA ASN A 126 -14.12 -6.56 1.78
C ASN A 126 -13.65 -5.31 2.55
N GLN A 127 -14.38 -4.92 3.59
CA GLN A 127 -14.10 -3.70 4.35
C GLN A 127 -13.36 -3.98 5.67
N LEU A 128 -13.57 -5.16 6.29
CA LEU A 128 -12.77 -5.65 7.41
C LEU A 128 -11.72 -6.66 6.92
N LEU A 129 -10.45 -6.32 7.10
CA LEU A 129 -9.30 -7.08 6.62
C LEU A 129 -8.12 -6.90 7.55
N LEU A 130 -7.08 -7.71 7.41
CA LEU A 130 -5.81 -7.45 8.08
C LEU A 130 -4.96 -6.48 7.28
N PHE A 131 -4.36 -5.55 8.00
CA PHE A 131 -3.38 -4.63 7.47
C PHE A 131 -2.29 -4.42 8.51
N SER A 132 -1.14 -3.96 8.05
CA SER A 132 -0.03 -3.60 8.91
C SER A 132 -0.46 -2.63 10.02
N CYS A 133 -0.07 -2.93 11.25
CA CYS A 133 -0.32 -2.09 12.41
C CYS A 133 0.39 -0.74 12.22
N GLY A 134 -0.30 0.38 12.44
CA GLY A 134 0.20 1.73 12.11
C GLY A 134 -0.35 2.29 10.79
N GLY A 135 -1.20 1.53 10.09
CA GLY A 135 -2.02 2.02 8.98
C GLY A 135 -1.26 2.29 7.67
N ARG A 136 0.05 2.00 7.60
CA ARG A 136 0.82 1.98 6.35
C ARG A 136 1.21 0.57 5.98
N ALA A 137 1.24 0.26 4.69
CA ALA A 137 1.50 -1.09 4.19
C ALA A 137 2.89 -1.65 4.55
N ASP A 138 3.80 -0.82 5.04
CA ASP A 138 5.21 -1.12 5.33
C ASP A 138 5.52 -1.22 6.83
N GLY A 139 4.53 -1.32 7.72
CA GLY A 139 4.81 -1.40 9.17
C GLY A 139 4.98 -0.04 9.83
N GLY A 140 5.14 1.03 9.03
CA GLY A 140 5.31 2.37 9.55
C GLY A 140 4.00 3.08 9.89
N GLY A 141 4.15 4.29 10.40
CA GLY A 141 3.03 5.20 10.67
C GLY A 141 2.51 5.13 12.11
N ASP A 142 1.57 6.01 12.40
CA ASP A 142 0.88 6.08 13.70
C ASP A 142 -0.42 5.27 13.63
N VAL A 143 -0.88 4.78 14.78
CA VAL A 143 -2.17 4.08 14.85
C VAL A 143 -3.29 4.94 14.27
N THR A 144 -4.13 4.30 13.47
CA THR A 144 -5.31 4.91 12.86
C THR A 144 -6.55 4.47 13.60
N ASP A 145 -7.54 5.35 13.71
CA ASP A 145 -8.83 5.03 14.35
C ASP A 145 -9.57 3.89 13.60
N SER A 146 -9.16 3.53 12.37
CA SER A 146 -9.67 2.37 11.62
C SER A 146 -9.18 1.02 12.12
N GLN A 147 -8.15 0.99 12.96
CA GLN A 147 -7.58 -0.24 13.54
C GLN A 147 -7.94 -0.41 15.02
N LEU A 148 -8.47 0.64 15.65
CA LEU A 148 -8.89 0.61 17.05
C LEU A 148 -10.35 0.18 17.14
N PHE A 149 -10.60 -0.86 17.93
CA PHE A 149 -11.95 -1.36 18.19
C PHE A 149 -12.34 -1.11 19.63
N ASP A 150 -13.60 -0.75 19.88
CA ASP A 150 -14.15 -0.64 21.23
C ASP A 150 -13.92 -1.94 22.02
N PHE A 151 -13.41 -1.81 23.24
CA PHE A 151 -13.09 -2.96 24.09
C PHE A 151 -13.19 -2.62 25.58
N ASP A 152 -14.04 -3.36 26.29
CA ASP A 152 -14.33 -3.14 27.71
C ASP A 152 -13.48 -4.00 28.66
N GLY A 153 -12.59 -4.85 28.13
CA GLY A 153 -11.77 -5.78 28.91
C GLY A 153 -12.34 -7.20 29.02
N GLY A 154 -13.59 -7.43 28.57
CA GLY A 154 -14.28 -8.71 28.70
C GLY A 154 -13.93 -9.73 27.61
N ALA A 155 -14.15 -11.00 27.92
CA ALA A 155 -14.11 -12.12 26.96
C ALA A 155 -15.37 -12.21 26.09
N GLY A 156 -16.30 -11.25 26.23
CA GLY A 156 -17.58 -11.23 25.56
C GLY A 156 -18.74 -11.85 26.35
N PRO A 157 -19.95 -11.86 25.76
CA PRO A 157 -20.25 -11.46 24.39
C PRO A 157 -19.93 -9.99 24.12
N LEU A 158 -19.20 -9.70 23.04
CA LEU A 158 -18.80 -8.33 22.66
C LEU A 158 -19.15 -8.05 21.20
N SER A 159 -19.31 -6.77 20.89
CA SER A 159 -19.38 -6.25 19.53
C SER A 159 -18.07 -5.55 19.18
N LEU A 160 -17.56 -5.79 17.97
CA LEU A 160 -16.32 -5.18 17.50
C LEU A 160 -16.67 -3.97 16.63
N SER A 161 -16.56 -2.77 17.21
CA SER A 161 -16.89 -1.50 16.56
C SER A 161 -15.61 -0.68 16.33
N PRO A 162 -15.27 -0.34 15.06
CA PRO A 162 -14.09 0.48 14.77
C PRO A 162 -14.31 1.96 15.12
N GLN A 163 -13.27 2.64 15.62
CA GLN A 163 -13.38 4.02 16.09
C GLN A 163 -13.61 5.06 14.97
N ASN A 164 -13.11 4.82 13.76
CA ASN A 164 -13.17 5.80 12.66
C ASN A 164 -14.58 6.08 12.12
N GLU A 165 -15.61 5.33 12.53
CA GLU A 165 -17.02 5.59 12.18
C GLU A 165 -17.90 5.94 13.39
N GLY A 166 -17.27 6.33 14.51
CA GLY A 166 -17.97 6.87 15.68
C GLY A 166 -18.96 5.90 16.33
N GLY A 167 -18.67 4.60 16.32
CA GLY A 167 -19.47 3.59 17.04
C GLY A 167 -20.77 3.15 16.36
N ASN A 168 -21.04 3.61 15.12
CA ASN A 168 -22.30 3.30 14.43
C ASN A 168 -22.27 1.96 13.67
N PHE A 169 -21.06 1.42 13.48
CA PHE A 169 -20.82 0.24 12.68
C PHE A 169 -20.16 -0.84 13.51
N CYS A 170 -20.59 -2.07 13.28
CA CYS A 170 -20.16 -3.24 14.03
C CYS A 170 -19.73 -4.32 13.04
N ALA A 171 -18.68 -5.06 13.39
CA ALA A 171 -18.29 -6.25 12.66
C ALA A 171 -19.47 -7.22 12.63
N THR A 172 -19.74 -7.81 11.47
CA THR A 172 -20.84 -8.73 11.23
C THR A 172 -20.37 -9.93 10.41
N VAL A 173 -20.91 -11.10 10.73
CA VAL A 173 -20.75 -12.30 9.94
C VAL A 173 -21.63 -12.22 8.68
N ARG A 174 -21.00 -12.23 7.51
CA ARG A 174 -21.69 -12.34 6.22
C ARG A 174 -21.26 -13.62 5.51
N GLY A 175 -22.04 -14.68 5.69
CA GLY A 175 -21.70 -16.01 5.17
C GLY A 175 -20.47 -16.58 5.88
N ASN A 176 -19.35 -16.66 5.17
CA ASN A 176 -18.06 -17.17 5.69
C ASN A 176 -16.98 -16.07 5.79
N THR A 177 -17.36 -14.81 5.71
CA THR A 177 -16.46 -13.66 5.82
C THR A 177 -16.91 -12.71 6.90
N LEU A 178 -15.96 -12.02 7.53
CA LEU A 178 -16.22 -10.90 8.40
C LEU A 178 -16.35 -9.62 7.56
N ASP A 179 -17.34 -8.79 7.86
CA ASP A 179 -17.54 -7.49 7.20
C ASP A 179 -18.16 -6.49 8.18
N ILE A 180 -18.53 -5.29 7.72
CA ILE A 180 -19.19 -4.28 8.55
C ILE A 180 -20.69 -4.16 8.24
N ALA A 181 -21.48 -3.79 9.24
CA ALA A 181 -22.87 -3.32 9.11
C ALA A 181 -23.21 -2.31 10.20
N ASN A 182 -24.37 -1.65 10.10
CA ASN A 182 -24.88 -0.82 11.19
C ASN A 182 -25.03 -1.67 12.46
N CYS A 183 -24.60 -1.12 13.60
CA CYS A 183 -24.73 -1.80 14.89
C CYS A 183 -26.20 -2.09 15.22
N GLN A 184 -26.48 -3.34 15.62
CA GLN A 184 -27.80 -3.79 16.03
C GLN A 184 -27.69 -4.57 17.34
N ASP A 185 -28.24 -4.00 18.42
CA ASP A 185 -28.23 -4.63 19.74
C ASP A 185 -28.88 -6.02 19.70
N GLY A 186 -28.13 -7.03 20.16
CA GLY A 186 -28.59 -8.41 20.21
C GLY A 186 -28.56 -9.16 18.88
N ASP A 187 -28.03 -8.57 17.80
CA ASP A 187 -27.78 -9.29 16.56
C ASP A 187 -26.66 -10.31 16.77
N ALA A 188 -27.03 -11.59 16.66
CA ALA A 188 -26.11 -12.71 16.82
C ALA A 188 -24.95 -12.65 15.80
N SER A 189 -25.20 -12.16 14.58
CA SER A 189 -24.16 -12.00 13.56
C SER A 189 -23.11 -10.95 13.92
N GLN A 190 -23.41 -10.06 14.86
CA GLN A 190 -22.51 -8.99 15.35
C GLN A 190 -21.92 -9.31 16.73
N THR A 191 -22.13 -10.53 17.23
CA THR A 191 -21.75 -10.93 18.57
C THR A 191 -20.59 -11.92 18.53
N PHE A 192 -19.51 -11.60 19.24
CA PHE A 192 -18.30 -12.40 19.31
C PHE A 192 -17.97 -12.75 20.76
N THR A 193 -17.19 -13.81 20.96
CA THR A 193 -16.60 -14.19 22.25
C THR A 193 -15.13 -14.49 22.04
N ILE A 194 -14.30 -14.04 22.98
CA ILE A 194 -12.86 -14.24 22.98
C ILE A 194 -12.57 -15.38 23.96
N GLY A 195 -11.95 -16.45 23.48
CA GLY A 195 -11.55 -17.56 24.34
C GLY A 195 -11.50 -18.91 23.63
N GLY A 196 -10.85 -19.87 24.31
CA GLY A 196 -10.37 -21.10 23.68
C GLY A 196 -8.92 -20.93 23.22
N GLY A 197 -8.09 -21.95 23.42
CA GLY A 197 -6.72 -21.95 22.92
C GLY A 197 -6.72 -22.27 21.43
N ALA A 198 -6.14 -21.40 20.61
CA ALA A 198 -5.99 -21.67 19.18
C ALA A 198 -4.93 -22.78 18.95
N PRO A 199 -5.07 -23.61 17.91
CA PRO A 199 -4.00 -24.54 17.52
C PRO A 199 -2.71 -23.77 17.25
N ALA A 200 -1.57 -24.28 17.73
CA ALA A 200 -0.27 -23.69 17.43
C ALA A 200 0.03 -23.84 15.93
N GLY A 201 -0.10 -22.75 15.17
CA GLY A 201 0.31 -22.70 13.77
C GLY A 201 1.82 -22.94 13.66
N GLY A 202 2.21 -23.93 12.86
CA GLY A 202 3.61 -24.32 12.71
C GLY A 202 4.39 -23.31 11.88
N ASN A 203 5.37 -22.65 12.50
CA ASN A 203 6.66 -22.37 11.87
C ASN A 203 7.79 -22.39 12.91
N ASN A 204 8.86 -23.12 12.56
CA ASN A 204 10.06 -23.31 13.36
C ASN A 204 10.88 -22.01 13.43
N GLY A 205 11.29 -21.62 14.64
CA GLY A 205 12.25 -20.54 14.84
C GLY A 205 12.57 -20.23 16.30
N GLY A 206 13.17 -21.18 17.04
CA GLY A 206 14.12 -20.87 18.11
C GLY A 206 13.61 -20.74 19.55
N ASP A 207 13.46 -21.89 20.20
CA ASP A 207 13.84 -22.22 21.58
C ASP A 207 13.45 -21.35 22.80
N ASN A 208 12.64 -21.99 23.64
CA ASN A 208 12.82 -22.24 25.08
C ASN A 208 13.02 -21.06 26.04
N GLY A 209 11.97 -20.86 26.84
CA GLY A 209 12.05 -20.20 28.14
C GLY A 209 10.75 -20.37 28.91
N GLY A 210 10.41 -21.63 29.24
CA GLY A 210 9.32 -21.89 30.18
C GLY A 210 9.61 -21.20 31.51
N ASN A 211 8.69 -20.36 31.96
CA ASN A 211 8.52 -20.11 33.39
C ASN A 211 7.02 -20.03 33.71
N THR A 212 6.48 -21.18 34.11
CA THR A 212 5.25 -21.26 34.88
C THR A 212 5.52 -20.72 36.28
N ASP A 213 5.16 -19.47 36.54
CA ASP A 213 4.95 -19.00 37.90
C ASP A 213 3.45 -18.74 38.11
N ASN A 214 2.79 -19.79 38.62
CA ASN A 214 1.65 -19.64 39.50
C ASN A 214 2.10 -18.80 40.70
N ASN A 215 1.48 -17.63 40.91
CA ASN A 215 1.37 -17.11 42.27
C ASN A 215 0.01 -16.47 42.51
N ASN A 216 -0.78 -17.23 43.26
CA ASN A 216 -1.98 -16.80 43.92
C ASN A 216 -1.62 -16.26 45.32
N GLY A 217 -2.17 -15.10 45.68
CA GLY A 217 -2.41 -14.70 47.07
C GLY A 217 -1.30 -13.91 47.77
N GLY A 218 -1.62 -12.70 48.22
CA GLY A 218 -0.74 -11.97 49.14
C GLY A 218 -1.16 -10.52 49.41
N ASN A 219 -2.03 -10.35 50.39
CA ASN A 219 -2.57 -9.10 50.92
C ASN A 219 -1.52 -8.24 51.66
N ASN A 220 -1.69 -6.90 51.58
CA ASN A 220 -1.20 -5.79 52.46
C ASN A 220 -0.70 -4.64 51.56
N GLY A 221 -1.21 -3.41 51.62
CA GLY A 221 -1.58 -2.63 52.80
C GLY A 221 -0.52 -1.55 53.00
N GLY A 222 -0.81 -0.28 52.69
CA GLY A 222 0.15 0.80 52.95
C GLY A 222 -0.03 2.10 52.16
N ASN A 223 -1.03 2.89 52.54
CA ASN A 223 -0.92 4.31 52.96
C ASN A 223 0.02 5.30 52.23
N GLY A 224 -0.54 6.47 51.86
CA GLY A 224 0.21 7.71 51.58
C GLY A 224 -0.37 8.50 50.40
N ASN A 225 -1.48 9.23 50.56
CA ASN A 225 -1.56 10.62 51.04
C ASN A 225 -0.96 11.68 50.09
N GLY A 226 -1.81 12.56 49.56
CA GLY A 226 -1.54 14.00 49.55
C GLY A 226 -1.45 14.72 48.19
N GLY A 227 -2.39 15.67 47.98
CA GLY A 227 -2.21 16.88 47.15
C GLY A 227 -2.86 16.80 45.76
N ASN A 228 -4.06 17.31 45.48
CA ASN A 228 -4.66 18.65 45.61
C ASN A 228 -4.21 19.68 44.55
N GLY A 229 -5.22 20.23 43.85
CA GLY A 229 -5.19 21.49 43.08
C GLY A 229 -4.65 21.35 41.65
N GLY A 230 -5.28 21.88 40.60
CA GLY A 230 -6.41 22.77 40.49
C GLY A 230 -6.42 23.36 39.06
N ASN A 231 -7.57 23.27 38.41
CA ASN A 231 -8.28 24.29 37.64
C ASN A 231 -7.50 25.36 36.83
N GLY A 232 -7.91 25.56 35.57
CA GLY A 232 -7.58 26.78 34.82
C GLY A 232 -7.86 26.68 33.33
N GLY A 233 -9.11 26.91 32.92
CA GLY A 233 -9.47 27.07 31.51
C GLY A 233 -9.20 28.48 30.96
N SER A 234 -9.10 28.57 29.64
CA SER A 234 -9.47 29.68 28.74
C SER A 234 -9.04 29.22 27.34
N GLY A 235 -9.88 29.09 26.30
CA GLY A 235 -10.82 30.07 25.81
C GLY A 235 -10.09 31.06 24.92
N ASN A 236 -10.08 30.84 23.59
CA ASN A 236 -10.21 31.93 22.62
C ASN A 236 -10.68 31.44 21.24
N ALA A 237 -11.48 32.28 20.61
CA ALA A 237 -12.33 32.01 19.47
C ALA A 237 -11.76 32.52 18.14
N SER A 238 -12.32 31.96 17.06
CA SER A 238 -12.77 32.59 15.81
C SER A 238 -11.81 33.47 15.00
N GLY A 239 -11.66 33.10 13.73
CA GLY A 239 -11.04 33.91 12.68
C GLY A 239 -11.23 33.31 11.30
N THR A 240 -12.47 33.24 10.82
CA THR A 240 -12.81 32.92 9.43
C THR A 240 -12.31 34.06 8.52
N SER A 241 -11.37 33.77 7.62
CA SER A 241 -10.96 34.69 6.55
C SER A 241 -11.24 34.05 5.20
N THR A 242 -12.26 34.57 4.52
CA THR A 242 -12.60 34.26 3.13
C THR A 242 -11.80 35.21 2.23
N SER A 243 -10.78 34.73 1.54
CA SER A 243 -10.14 35.45 0.43
C SER A 243 -10.49 34.79 -0.90
N SER A 244 -11.33 35.48 -1.68
CA SER A 244 -11.60 35.16 -3.08
C SER A 244 -10.47 35.73 -3.95
N CYS A 245 -9.62 34.86 -4.50
CA CYS A 245 -8.64 35.26 -5.51
C CYS A 245 -9.12 34.87 -6.92
N THR A 246 -9.24 35.87 -7.78
CA THR A 246 -9.62 35.78 -9.19
C THR A 246 -8.51 35.08 -9.98
N LYS A 247 -8.86 33.98 -10.68
CA LYS A 247 -7.95 33.26 -11.61
C LYS A 247 -7.49 34.20 -12.72
N SER A 248 -6.19 34.48 -12.79
CA SER A 248 -5.56 35.11 -13.95
C SER A 248 -4.70 34.07 -14.67
N THR A 249 -5.19 33.58 -15.81
CA THR A 249 -4.48 32.63 -16.65
C THR A 249 -3.83 33.39 -17.79
N ARG A 250 -2.49 33.35 -17.90
CA ARG A 250 -1.75 33.95 -19.02
C ARG A 250 -1.52 32.90 -20.09
N THR A 251 -2.26 32.98 -21.18
CA THR A 251 -2.05 32.15 -22.38
C THR A 251 -0.85 32.69 -23.17
N VAL A 252 0.20 31.89 -23.33
CA VAL A 252 1.25 32.15 -24.33
C VAL A 252 0.90 31.33 -25.57
N THR A 253 0.45 32.02 -26.63
CA THR A 253 0.22 31.39 -27.93
C THR A 253 1.55 31.32 -28.67
N VAL A 254 2.04 30.12 -28.96
CA VAL A 254 3.19 29.92 -29.86
C VAL A 254 2.63 29.37 -31.17
N THR A 255 2.86 30.09 -32.26
CA THR A 255 2.46 29.68 -33.61
C THR A 255 3.25 28.45 -34.03
N PRO A 256 2.62 27.31 -34.38
CA PRO A 256 3.35 26.14 -34.83
C PRO A 256 3.98 26.41 -36.20
N THR A 257 5.29 26.18 -36.30
CA THR A 257 6.00 26.16 -37.58
C THR A 257 5.62 24.88 -38.31
N THR A 258 4.87 25.02 -39.41
CA THR A 258 4.55 23.93 -40.34
C THR A 258 5.83 23.33 -40.94
N ALA A 259 6.12 22.07 -40.63
CA ALA A 259 7.10 21.27 -41.36
C ALA A 259 6.56 20.88 -42.76
N PRO A 260 7.41 20.82 -43.80
CA PRO A 260 6.98 20.56 -45.17
C PRO A 260 6.53 19.11 -45.40
N SER A 261 5.52 18.99 -46.26
CA SER A 261 4.85 17.80 -46.76
C SER A 261 5.78 16.62 -47.08
N ALA A 262 5.40 15.43 -46.59
CA ALA A 262 5.99 14.15 -46.94
C ALA A 262 5.86 13.86 -48.46
N ALA A 263 6.95 13.37 -49.05
CA ALA A 263 7.00 12.78 -50.38
C ALA A 263 6.63 11.27 -50.32
N PRO A 264 6.04 10.71 -51.40
CA PRO A 264 5.43 9.37 -51.34
C PRO A 264 6.44 8.22 -51.31
N ALA A 265 6.00 7.14 -50.66
CA ALA A 265 6.72 5.90 -50.40
C ALA A 265 7.36 5.26 -51.65
N GLN A 266 8.64 4.91 -51.54
CA GLN A 266 9.31 3.99 -52.46
C GLN A 266 9.37 2.60 -51.84
N SER A 267 8.84 1.64 -52.59
CA SER A 267 8.87 0.20 -52.31
C SER A 267 10.28 -0.34 -52.56
N THR A 268 10.94 -0.88 -51.53
CA THR A 268 12.15 -1.69 -51.69
C THR A 268 11.92 -3.10 -51.16
N THR A 269 12.12 -4.06 -52.05
CA THR A 269 12.07 -5.51 -51.92
C THR A 269 12.92 -6.07 -50.77
N ALA A 270 12.37 -7.09 -50.11
CA ALA A 270 12.98 -7.87 -49.04
C ALA A 270 14.28 -8.57 -49.47
N VAL A 271 15.30 -8.52 -48.59
CA VAL A 271 16.51 -9.34 -48.63
C VAL A 271 16.44 -10.33 -47.45
N PRO A 272 16.68 -11.63 -47.64
CA PRO A 272 16.55 -12.63 -46.58
C PRO A 272 17.71 -12.58 -45.56
N ALA A 273 17.37 -12.85 -44.31
CA ALA A 273 18.27 -12.87 -43.14
C ALA A 273 19.34 -13.98 -43.23
N PRO A 274 20.60 -13.72 -42.84
CA PRO A 274 21.58 -14.77 -42.59
C PRO A 274 21.40 -15.38 -41.18
N ALA A 275 21.62 -16.69 -41.10
CA ALA A 275 21.49 -17.52 -39.90
C ALA A 275 22.46 -17.12 -38.76
N PRO A 276 22.14 -17.42 -37.48
CA PRO A 276 23.03 -17.11 -36.36
C PRO A 276 24.22 -18.09 -36.32
N GLY A 277 25.43 -17.54 -36.42
CA GLY A 277 26.67 -18.27 -36.17
C GLY A 277 26.90 -18.45 -34.66
N ALA A 278 27.18 -19.69 -34.27
CA ALA A 278 27.64 -20.06 -32.94
C ALA A 278 29.00 -19.41 -32.63
N GLY A 279 29.05 -18.58 -31.60
CA GLY A 279 30.27 -18.04 -31.01
C GLY A 279 30.41 -18.50 -29.57
N ASN A 280 31.27 -19.49 -29.35
CA ASN A 280 31.75 -19.90 -28.03
C ASN A 280 32.52 -18.75 -27.37
N GLY A 281 32.06 -18.32 -26.19
CA GLY A 281 32.78 -17.41 -25.29
C GLY A 281 32.70 -17.93 -23.86
N ASN A 282 33.65 -18.80 -23.50
CA ASN A 282 33.85 -19.30 -22.14
C ASN A 282 34.42 -18.17 -21.28
N GLY A 283 33.64 -17.68 -20.30
CA GLY A 283 34.04 -16.65 -19.35
C GLY A 283 33.60 -17.02 -17.95
N ASN A 284 34.31 -17.95 -17.33
CA ASN A 284 34.11 -18.39 -15.96
C ASN A 284 34.64 -17.30 -15.01
N GLY A 285 33.75 -16.51 -14.41
CA GLY A 285 34.06 -15.45 -13.44
C GLY A 285 33.30 -15.67 -12.15
N ASN A 286 33.82 -16.54 -11.29
CA ASN A 286 33.33 -16.78 -9.94
C ASN A 286 33.68 -15.55 -9.06
N GLY A 287 32.68 -14.72 -8.75
CA GLY A 287 32.82 -13.53 -7.92
C GLY A 287 31.91 -13.59 -6.71
N ASN A 288 32.35 -14.32 -5.69
CA ASN A 288 31.76 -14.29 -4.35
C ASN A 288 32.02 -12.91 -3.73
N GLY A 289 30.99 -12.06 -3.69
CA GLY A 289 31.05 -10.70 -3.17
C GLY A 289 30.06 -10.50 -2.03
N ASN A 290 30.42 -11.02 -0.86
CA ASN A 290 29.76 -10.74 0.41
C ASN A 290 30.01 -9.26 0.76
N ASN A 291 29.02 -8.38 0.61
CA ASN A 291 29.10 -6.99 1.07
C ASN A 291 27.86 -6.62 1.88
N ASN A 292 27.96 -6.92 3.16
CA ASN A 292 27.27 -6.22 4.23
C ASN A 292 27.76 -4.76 4.23
N ASN A 293 26.88 -3.81 3.90
CA ASN A 293 27.09 -2.41 4.26
C ASN A 293 25.75 -1.73 4.53
N ASN A 294 25.32 -1.86 5.78
CA ASN A 294 24.48 -0.88 6.45
C ASN A 294 25.20 0.48 6.42
N ASN A 295 24.71 1.41 5.62
CA ASN A 295 24.94 2.83 5.86
C ASN A 295 23.71 3.63 5.45
N ASN A 296 22.79 3.69 6.40
CA ASN A 296 21.65 4.59 6.41
C ASN A 296 22.17 5.98 6.83
N ASN A 297 22.51 6.84 5.87
CA ASN A 297 22.44 8.27 6.08
C ASN A 297 22.30 9.03 4.76
N GLY A 298 21.27 9.87 4.68
CA GLY A 298 20.94 10.68 3.52
C GLY A 298 22.10 11.59 3.11
N GLY A 299 22.45 11.53 1.83
CA GLY A 299 23.43 12.40 1.21
C GLY A 299 23.56 12.07 -0.26
N ASN A 300 23.24 13.06 -1.12
CA ASN A 300 23.48 13.04 -2.56
C ASN A 300 24.85 12.43 -2.87
N GLY A 301 24.83 11.25 -3.49
CA GLY A 301 26.01 10.50 -3.83
C GLY A 301 25.86 9.97 -5.24
N ASN A 302 26.68 10.53 -6.13
CA ASN A 302 26.97 10.08 -7.49
C ASN A 302 27.54 8.65 -7.44
N GLY A 303 26.70 7.68 -7.07
CA GLY A 303 27.04 6.28 -7.01
C GLY A 303 27.16 5.76 -8.41
N ASN A 304 28.40 5.55 -8.87
CA ASN A 304 28.79 4.98 -10.16
C ASN A 304 28.38 3.49 -10.32
N GLY A 305 27.23 3.10 -9.77
CA GLY A 305 26.51 1.91 -10.21
C GLY A 305 25.87 2.23 -11.56
N ASN A 306 25.92 1.27 -12.48
CA ASN A 306 25.37 1.46 -13.82
C ASN A 306 23.84 1.51 -13.70
N ILE A 307 23.25 2.71 -13.61
CA ILE A 307 21.78 2.88 -13.55
C ILE A 307 21.20 2.21 -14.81
N PRO A 308 20.27 1.26 -14.66
CA PRO A 308 19.69 0.58 -15.81
C PRO A 308 18.95 1.57 -16.73
N SER A 309 19.26 1.51 -18.03
CA SER A 309 18.53 2.21 -19.08
C SER A 309 17.30 1.45 -19.58
N VAL A 310 17.04 0.27 -19.00
CA VAL A 310 15.88 -0.58 -19.26
C VAL A 310 15.22 -0.91 -17.93
N ASN A 311 13.90 -1.12 -17.95
CA ASN A 311 13.21 -1.58 -16.76
C ASN A 311 13.66 -3.02 -16.44
N PRO A 312 14.22 -3.32 -15.26
CA PRO A 312 14.75 -4.64 -14.99
C PRO A 312 13.63 -5.70 -14.98
N THR A 313 13.82 -6.77 -15.75
CA THR A 313 12.90 -7.92 -15.81
C THR A 313 13.33 -9.07 -14.90
N GLU A 314 14.48 -8.93 -14.25
CA GLU A 314 15.04 -9.88 -13.29
C GLU A 314 15.21 -9.18 -11.93
N PRO A 315 15.23 -9.94 -10.81
CA PRO A 315 15.48 -9.37 -9.49
C PRO A 315 16.82 -8.63 -9.44
N VAL A 316 16.78 -7.36 -9.01
CA VAL A 316 17.95 -6.50 -8.82
C VAL A 316 17.85 -5.77 -7.49
N PRO A 317 18.95 -5.41 -6.81
CA PRO A 317 18.88 -4.62 -5.59
C PRO A 317 18.13 -3.31 -5.80
N VAL A 318 17.33 -2.91 -4.81
CA VAL A 318 16.64 -1.61 -4.78
C VAL A 318 17.03 -0.83 -3.54
N SER A 319 16.92 0.51 -3.61
CA SER A 319 17.39 1.38 -2.53
C SER A 319 16.37 1.64 -1.42
N ARG A 320 15.10 1.21 -1.57
CA ARG A 320 14.06 1.34 -0.53
C ARG A 320 13.54 -0.04 -0.09
N ALA A 321 12.37 -0.05 0.55
CA ALA A 321 11.74 -1.21 1.16
C ALA A 321 11.74 -2.45 0.25
N GLY A 322 11.94 -3.62 0.87
CA GLY A 322 11.98 -4.92 0.20
C GLY A 322 13.31 -5.34 -0.42
N GLY A 323 14.35 -4.49 -0.43
CA GLY A 323 15.77 -4.84 -0.69
C GLY A 323 16.13 -5.32 -2.12
N THR A 324 15.22 -6.00 -2.80
CA THR A 324 15.34 -6.53 -4.15
C THR A 324 14.05 -6.27 -4.92
N LEU A 325 14.16 -5.75 -6.14
CA LEU A 325 13.08 -5.60 -7.09
C LEU A 325 12.39 -6.95 -7.34
N GLN A 326 11.06 -6.96 -7.30
CA GLN A 326 10.25 -8.09 -7.75
C GLN A 326 9.60 -7.73 -9.10
N PRO A 327 10.13 -8.22 -10.24
CA PRO A 327 9.66 -7.80 -11.56
C PRO A 327 8.17 -8.05 -11.80
N THR A 328 7.61 -9.14 -11.26
CA THR A 328 6.18 -9.45 -11.37
C THR A 328 5.31 -8.47 -10.59
N ALA A 329 5.71 -8.12 -9.37
CA ALA A 329 5.01 -7.14 -8.55
C ALA A 329 5.11 -5.73 -9.17
N ALA A 330 6.29 -5.36 -9.67
CA ALA A 330 6.49 -4.11 -10.38
C ALA A 330 5.63 -4.03 -11.65
N ALA A 331 5.55 -5.11 -12.44
CA ALA A 331 4.69 -5.18 -13.62
C ALA A 331 3.19 -5.09 -13.28
N GLN A 332 2.76 -5.68 -12.15
CA GLN A 332 1.39 -5.56 -11.66
C GLN A 332 1.07 -4.13 -11.20
N SER A 333 1.98 -3.52 -10.44
CA SER A 333 1.85 -2.15 -9.94
C SER A 333 1.90 -1.10 -11.04
N HIS A 334 2.67 -1.34 -12.10
CA HIS A 334 2.90 -0.36 -13.16
C HIS A 334 2.44 -0.91 -14.51
N GLN A 335 1.15 -1.25 -14.60
CA GLN A 335 0.55 -1.68 -15.86
C GLN A 335 0.45 -0.51 -16.82
N ARG A 336 0.87 -0.75 -18.07
CA ARG A 336 0.67 0.21 -19.15
C ARG A 336 -0.81 0.29 -19.51
N ASP A 337 -1.34 1.51 -19.53
CA ASP A 337 -2.66 1.77 -20.08
C ASP A 337 -2.58 1.91 -21.61
N GLU A 338 -2.96 0.85 -22.32
CA GLU A 338 -3.03 0.81 -23.78
C GLU A 338 -4.20 1.63 -24.35
N GLY A 339 -5.25 1.88 -23.54
CA GLY A 339 -6.41 2.67 -23.93
C GLY A 339 -6.26 4.17 -23.68
N ALA A 340 -5.13 4.59 -23.11
CA ALA A 340 -4.89 5.98 -22.72
C ALA A 340 -4.84 6.93 -23.93
N THR A 341 -5.49 8.08 -23.78
CA THR A 341 -5.30 9.23 -24.67
C THR A 341 -4.06 10.00 -24.22
N ARG A 342 -3.05 10.04 -25.10
CA ARG A 342 -1.76 10.68 -24.86
C ARG A 342 -1.70 12.00 -25.61
N ALA A 343 -1.54 13.10 -24.88
CA ALA A 343 -1.28 14.40 -25.48
C ALA A 343 0.14 14.49 -26.02
N PHE A 344 1.09 13.88 -25.29
CA PHE A 344 2.48 13.70 -25.70
C PHE A 344 2.92 12.29 -25.36
N SER A 345 3.83 11.74 -26.16
CA SER A 345 4.40 10.41 -25.93
C SER A 345 5.91 10.41 -26.11
N ASP A 346 6.60 9.68 -25.25
CA ASP A 346 8.07 9.53 -25.27
C ASP A 346 8.84 10.87 -25.27
N VAL A 347 8.29 11.87 -24.57
CA VAL A 347 8.86 13.22 -24.50
C VAL A 347 9.78 13.38 -23.30
N THR A 348 10.68 14.34 -23.38
CA THR A 348 11.48 14.79 -22.25
C THR A 348 10.82 15.99 -21.58
N ILE A 349 10.86 16.01 -20.24
CA ILE A 349 10.35 17.11 -19.43
C ILE A 349 11.53 17.78 -18.72
N ARG A 350 11.71 19.07 -18.98
CA ARG A 350 12.76 19.89 -18.35
C ARG A 350 12.17 20.81 -17.29
N ALA A 351 12.77 20.77 -16.11
CA ALA A 351 12.47 21.65 -15.00
C ALA A 351 12.93 23.09 -15.28
N PRO A 352 12.39 24.08 -14.54
CA PRO A 352 12.76 25.50 -14.65
C PRO A 352 14.27 25.79 -14.54
N ASN A 353 15.00 24.97 -13.79
CA ASN A 353 16.46 25.08 -13.63
C ASN A 353 17.27 24.51 -14.82
N GLY A 354 16.61 24.07 -15.89
CA GLY A 354 17.25 23.55 -17.10
C GLY A 354 17.60 22.06 -17.06
N LYS A 355 17.34 21.36 -15.95
CA LYS A 355 17.59 19.92 -15.79
C LYS A 355 16.39 19.08 -16.21
N CYS A 356 16.64 17.87 -16.68
CA CYS A 356 15.60 16.93 -17.09
C CYS A 356 15.15 16.04 -15.93
N LEU A 357 13.87 15.70 -15.94
CA LEU A 357 13.33 14.68 -15.04
C LEU A 357 13.97 13.33 -15.39
N PHE A 358 14.34 12.56 -14.38
CA PHE A 358 15.04 11.29 -14.55
C PHE A 358 14.55 10.24 -13.55
N ILE A 359 14.33 9.02 -14.03
CA ILE A 359 13.88 7.88 -13.24
C ILE A 359 14.98 6.84 -13.15
N ASP A 360 15.46 6.56 -11.94
CA ASP A 360 16.24 5.36 -11.65
C ASP A 360 15.26 4.23 -11.28
N PRO A 361 15.10 3.19 -12.12
CA PRO A 361 14.14 2.11 -11.87
C PRO A 361 14.48 1.25 -10.64
N THR A 362 15.65 1.45 -10.03
CA THR A 362 16.11 0.75 -8.82
C THR A 362 16.02 1.60 -7.55
N ALA A 363 15.66 2.88 -7.65
CA ALA A 363 15.64 3.80 -6.51
C ALA A 363 14.33 3.75 -5.68
N GLY A 364 13.45 2.79 -5.98
CA GLY A 364 12.15 2.60 -5.34
C GLY A 364 12.14 1.46 -4.34
N ASP A 365 10.94 1.04 -3.96
CA ASP A 365 10.70 -0.23 -3.28
C ASP A 365 10.74 -1.42 -4.27
N PHE A 366 10.57 -2.64 -3.77
CA PHE A 366 10.53 -3.86 -4.59
C PHE A 366 9.43 -3.86 -5.68
N ARG A 367 8.45 -2.95 -5.65
CA ARG A 367 7.41 -2.73 -6.67
C ARG A 367 7.73 -1.59 -7.63
N GLN A 368 8.86 -0.88 -7.45
CA GLN A 368 9.17 0.39 -8.13
C GLN A 368 8.29 1.56 -7.71
N ASN A 369 7.59 1.44 -6.59
CA ASN A 369 6.95 2.59 -5.98
C ASN A 369 7.98 3.44 -5.23
N LEU A 370 7.62 4.70 -5.00
CA LEU A 370 8.40 5.66 -4.23
C LEU A 370 9.77 5.96 -4.85
N ILE A 371 9.95 5.76 -6.15
CA ILE A 371 11.17 6.18 -6.85
C ILE A 371 11.26 7.71 -6.82
N PRO A 372 12.31 8.33 -6.28
CA PRO A 372 12.50 9.78 -6.39
C PRO A 372 12.57 10.22 -7.86
N VAL A 373 11.90 11.33 -8.20
CA VAL A 373 12.07 11.94 -9.52
C VAL A 373 13.31 12.84 -9.48
N SER A 374 14.41 12.34 -10.02
CA SER A 374 15.70 13.02 -10.02
C SER A 374 15.78 14.12 -11.08
N LEU A 375 16.72 15.05 -10.91
CA LEU A 375 17.03 16.12 -11.85
C LEU A 375 18.47 15.97 -12.36
N VAL A 376 18.61 15.66 -13.64
CA VAL A 376 19.91 15.43 -14.30
C VAL A 376 20.13 16.40 -15.45
N ASP A 377 21.36 16.46 -15.96
CA ASP A 377 21.58 17.14 -17.24
C ASP A 377 20.92 16.32 -18.35
N CYS A 378 20.22 16.99 -19.25
CA CYS A 378 19.45 16.33 -20.30
C CYS A 378 20.39 15.58 -21.25
N THR A 379 20.26 14.26 -21.32
CA THR A 379 21.05 13.40 -22.20
C THR A 379 20.21 12.72 -23.27
N GLY A 380 18.88 12.72 -23.11
CA GLY A 380 17.95 12.00 -23.98
C GLY A 380 17.88 10.50 -23.66
N SER A 381 18.37 10.08 -22.49
CA SER A 381 18.33 8.69 -22.03
C SER A 381 16.88 8.17 -21.90
N PRO A 382 16.65 6.84 -21.97
CA PRO A 382 15.32 6.26 -21.74
C PRO A 382 14.72 6.62 -20.37
N ASN A 383 15.57 6.87 -19.37
CA ASN A 383 15.19 7.28 -18.02
C ASN A 383 14.58 8.70 -17.95
N GLU A 384 14.73 9.51 -19.01
CA GLU A 384 14.24 10.88 -19.13
C GLU A 384 12.93 10.98 -19.94
N ARG A 385 12.31 9.83 -20.26
CA ARG A 385 11.17 9.76 -21.18
C ARG A 385 9.85 9.57 -20.44
N PHE A 386 8.88 10.40 -20.81
CA PHE A 386 7.57 10.45 -20.18
C PHE A 386 6.45 10.54 -21.22
N ASP A 387 5.30 9.97 -20.88
CA ASP A 387 4.04 10.21 -21.56
C ASP A 387 3.21 11.22 -20.74
N VAL A 388 2.43 12.04 -21.46
CA VAL A 388 1.45 12.97 -20.85
C VAL A 388 0.06 12.48 -21.22
N ILE A 389 -0.62 11.87 -20.25
CA ILE A 389 -1.91 11.17 -20.45
C ILE A 389 -3.07 12.02 -19.96
N THR A 390 -3.98 12.39 -20.85
CA THR A 390 -5.15 13.24 -20.54
C THR A 390 -6.44 12.47 -20.34
N ALA A 391 -6.48 11.19 -20.72
CA ALA A 391 -7.58 10.28 -20.40
C ALA A 391 -7.10 8.84 -20.37
N GLY A 392 -7.69 7.98 -19.54
CA GLY A 392 -7.34 6.56 -19.43
C GLY A 392 -7.95 5.90 -18.19
N LYS A 393 -7.54 4.66 -17.88
CA LYS A 393 -7.94 3.88 -16.69
C LYS A 393 -7.83 4.72 -15.41
N HIS A 394 -6.73 5.45 -15.26
CA HIS A 394 -6.42 6.24 -14.05
C HIS A 394 -6.64 7.75 -14.23
N ASN A 395 -7.21 8.18 -15.36
CA ASN A 395 -7.57 9.58 -15.60
C ASN A 395 -8.93 9.67 -16.29
N ASN A 396 -9.96 9.94 -15.49
CA ASN A 396 -11.33 10.05 -15.98
C ASN A 396 -11.64 11.33 -16.78
N ASN A 397 -10.65 12.17 -17.09
CA ASN A 397 -10.71 13.37 -17.94
C ASN A 397 -11.77 14.41 -17.52
N ARG A 398 -12.15 14.46 -16.25
CA ARG A 398 -13.22 15.37 -15.79
C ARG A 398 -12.75 16.80 -15.51
N GLU A 399 -11.44 17.02 -15.39
CA GLU A 399 -10.90 18.28 -14.84
C GLU A 399 -9.73 18.88 -15.64
N LEU A 400 -9.60 18.58 -16.94
CA LEU A 400 -8.51 19.10 -17.80
C LEU A 400 -7.14 18.95 -17.11
N ALA A 401 -6.79 17.70 -16.83
CA ALA A 401 -5.55 17.36 -16.16
C ALA A 401 -4.88 16.18 -16.85
N ALA A 402 -3.58 16.06 -16.61
CA ALA A 402 -2.76 14.98 -17.13
C ALA A 402 -2.10 14.18 -16.00
N LEU A 403 -1.93 12.90 -16.25
CA LEU A 403 -0.92 12.08 -15.58
C LEU A 403 0.41 12.24 -16.32
N ILE A 404 1.50 12.31 -15.57
CA ILE A 404 2.86 12.30 -16.11
C ILE A 404 3.45 10.93 -15.81
N VAL A 405 3.65 10.12 -16.84
CA VAL A 405 3.94 8.70 -16.71
C VAL A 405 5.31 8.39 -17.27
N SER A 406 6.18 7.72 -16.52
CA SER A 406 7.47 7.27 -17.05
C SER A 406 7.26 6.23 -18.14
N THR A 407 7.87 6.40 -19.32
CA THR A 407 7.80 5.36 -20.37
C THR A 407 8.68 4.15 -20.05
N LEU A 408 9.65 4.32 -19.14
CA LEU A 408 10.53 3.25 -18.69
C LEU A 408 9.79 2.27 -17.78
N THR A 409 9.18 2.78 -16.69
CA THR A 409 8.59 1.94 -15.65
C THR A 409 7.06 1.93 -15.65
N GLN A 410 6.39 2.84 -16.38
CA GLN A 410 4.93 3.02 -16.40
C GLN A 410 4.29 3.53 -15.10
N GLY A 411 5.11 4.00 -14.15
CA GLY A 411 4.60 4.71 -12.96
C GLY A 411 4.25 6.17 -13.24
N CYS A 412 3.38 6.72 -12.41
CA CYS A 412 2.92 8.11 -12.43
C CYS A 412 3.72 8.95 -11.44
N ILE A 413 4.05 10.19 -11.80
CA ILE A 413 4.52 11.18 -10.82
C ILE A 413 3.38 11.43 -9.81
N SER A 414 3.72 11.35 -8.52
CA SER A 414 2.78 11.39 -7.39
C SER A 414 3.33 12.29 -6.29
N VAL A 415 2.43 13.07 -5.67
CA VAL A 415 2.76 13.95 -4.55
C VAL A 415 2.18 13.40 -3.24
N ASP A 416 3.02 13.18 -2.23
CA ASP A 416 2.58 12.77 -0.88
C ASP A 416 3.18 13.69 0.18
N LEU A 417 2.40 14.67 0.63
CA LEU A 417 2.83 15.65 1.63
C LEU A 417 2.99 15.08 3.04
N ARG A 418 2.60 13.82 3.27
CA ARG A 418 2.84 13.11 4.55
C ARG A 418 4.26 12.54 4.63
N ARG A 419 5.05 12.64 3.55
CA ARG A 419 6.46 12.22 3.51
C ARG A 419 7.36 13.36 3.98
N GLN A 420 8.55 13.02 4.46
CA GLN A 420 9.56 14.02 4.78
C GLN A 420 9.93 14.87 3.54
N PRO A 421 10.37 16.12 3.73
CA PRO A 421 10.96 16.93 2.66
C PRO A 421 12.03 16.15 1.88
N GLY A 422 12.02 16.27 0.55
CA GLY A 422 12.88 15.49 -0.35
C GLY A 422 12.28 14.17 -0.83
N ASP A 423 11.23 13.65 -0.20
CA ASP A 423 10.52 12.43 -0.61
C ASP A 423 9.03 12.70 -0.91
N THR A 424 8.64 13.97 -1.02
CA THR A 424 7.26 14.36 -1.29
C THR A 424 6.84 14.19 -2.74
N VAL A 425 7.80 14.06 -3.68
CA VAL A 425 7.54 13.84 -5.11
C VAL A 425 8.24 12.57 -5.57
N THR A 426 7.45 11.56 -5.94
CA THR A 426 7.96 10.25 -6.33
C THR A 426 7.21 9.70 -7.53
N LEU A 427 7.79 8.72 -8.20
CA LEU A 427 7.06 7.82 -9.07
C LEU A 427 6.31 6.81 -8.19
N PHE A 428 5.03 6.63 -8.46
CA PHE A 428 4.18 5.67 -7.79
C PHE A 428 3.27 5.00 -8.81
N SER A 429 2.68 3.86 -8.45
CA SER A 429 1.67 3.22 -9.26
C SER A 429 0.53 4.19 -9.58
N CYS A 430 0.09 4.19 -10.84
CA CYS A 430 -0.96 5.07 -11.30
C CYS A 430 -2.30 4.72 -10.61
N GLY A 431 -3.04 5.75 -10.21
CA GLY A 431 -4.28 5.62 -9.43
C GLY A 431 -4.10 5.62 -7.91
N GLY A 432 -2.88 5.86 -7.43
CA GLY A 432 -2.62 6.17 -6.01
C GLY A 432 -2.57 4.96 -5.06
N ARG A 433 -2.79 3.75 -5.57
CA ARG A 433 -2.65 2.50 -4.79
C ARG A 433 -1.38 1.78 -5.21
N ALA A 434 -0.63 1.27 -4.23
CA ALA A 434 0.68 0.66 -4.47
C ALA A 434 0.66 -0.54 -5.42
N ASP A 435 -0.49 -1.18 -5.60
CA ASP A 435 -0.73 -2.38 -6.39
C ASP A 435 -1.25 -2.13 -7.81
N GLY A 436 -1.52 -0.88 -8.21
CA GLY A 436 -2.04 -0.57 -9.56
C GLY A 436 -3.54 -0.73 -9.75
N GLU A 437 -4.26 -1.10 -8.69
CA GLU A 437 -5.71 -1.26 -8.69
C GLU A 437 -6.44 0.02 -8.24
N GLY A 438 -5.73 1.15 -8.23
CA GLY A 438 -6.30 2.46 -7.94
C GLY A 438 -7.14 3.00 -9.08
N GLU A 439 -7.98 3.99 -8.76
CA GLU A 439 -8.81 4.68 -9.75
C GLU A 439 -8.12 5.98 -10.20
N THR A 440 -8.79 7.12 -10.13
CA THR A 440 -8.19 8.44 -10.36
C THR A 440 -7.72 9.04 -9.03
N ASP A 441 -6.46 9.47 -8.95
CA ASP A 441 -5.89 10.09 -7.75
C ASP A 441 -5.50 11.56 -8.01
N GLY A 442 -6.07 12.47 -7.22
CA GLY A 442 -5.80 13.91 -7.31
C GLY A 442 -4.36 14.30 -6.97
N ALA A 443 -3.63 13.45 -6.26
CA ALA A 443 -2.20 13.63 -5.98
C ALA A 443 -1.28 13.38 -7.19
N GLN A 444 -1.82 12.76 -8.25
CA GLN A 444 -1.10 12.39 -9.48
C GLN A 444 -1.57 13.19 -10.70
N LEU A 445 -2.66 13.95 -10.55
CA LEU A 445 -3.22 14.77 -11.62
C LEU A 445 -2.70 16.20 -11.56
N PHE A 446 -2.19 16.67 -12.70
CA PHE A 446 -1.68 18.02 -12.87
C PHE A 446 -2.50 18.78 -13.91
N PRO A 447 -2.93 20.03 -13.66
CA PRO A 447 -3.67 20.85 -14.62
C PRO A 447 -2.96 20.95 -15.97
N PHE A 448 -3.68 20.60 -17.02
CA PHE A 448 -3.12 20.52 -18.37
C PHE A 448 -4.19 20.83 -19.43
N LEU A 449 -3.89 21.80 -20.29
CA LEU A 449 -4.76 22.37 -21.32
C LEU A 449 -4.19 22.16 -22.74
N GLY A 450 -3.20 21.28 -22.92
CA GLY A 450 -2.53 21.05 -24.20
C GLY A 450 -1.28 21.89 -24.47
N GLN A 451 -0.82 22.66 -23.48
CA GLN A 451 0.38 23.49 -23.58
C GLN A 451 1.67 22.68 -23.45
N THR A 452 2.76 23.16 -24.05
CA THR A 452 4.11 22.55 -23.92
C THR A 452 4.87 23.00 -22.69
N SER A 453 4.31 23.90 -21.88
CA SER A 453 4.90 24.30 -20.61
C SER A 453 3.85 24.59 -19.56
N PHE A 454 3.95 23.95 -18.39
CA PHE A 454 2.92 24.00 -17.35
C PHE A 454 3.48 23.68 -15.96
N ALA A 455 2.76 24.13 -14.94
CA ALA A 455 3.10 23.88 -13.56
C ALA A 455 2.62 22.48 -13.14
N PHE A 456 3.43 21.80 -12.33
CA PHE A 456 3.04 20.56 -11.68
C PHE A 456 2.37 20.88 -10.35
N ALA A 457 1.14 21.38 -10.41
CA ALA A 457 0.29 21.63 -9.24
C ALA A 457 -0.66 20.44 -9.03
N PRO A 458 -0.42 19.53 -8.07
CA PRO A 458 -1.33 18.40 -7.87
C PRO A 458 -2.74 18.88 -7.50
N GLN A 459 -3.77 18.28 -8.08
CA GLN A 459 -5.16 18.75 -7.97
C GLN A 459 -5.68 18.78 -6.53
N ASN A 460 -5.30 17.77 -5.73
CA ASN A 460 -5.71 17.69 -4.33
C ASN A 460 -5.20 18.86 -3.47
N GLU A 461 -4.13 19.54 -3.90
CA GLU A 461 -3.54 20.70 -3.22
C GLU A 461 -4.11 22.04 -3.67
N ARG A 462 -5.05 22.06 -4.64
CA ARG A 462 -5.83 23.25 -5.04
C ARG A 462 -4.97 24.49 -5.38
N ASN A 463 -3.82 24.29 -6.02
CA ASN A 463 -2.81 25.32 -6.35
C ASN A 463 -2.20 26.04 -5.14
N GLN A 464 -2.23 25.42 -3.95
CA GLN A 464 -1.49 25.94 -2.79
C GLN A 464 -0.06 25.40 -2.77
N THR A 465 0.09 24.13 -3.15
CA THR A 465 1.37 23.43 -3.24
C THR A 465 1.65 23.05 -4.69
N CYS A 466 2.88 23.28 -5.13
CA CYS A 466 3.38 22.93 -6.45
C CYS A 466 4.68 22.14 -6.33
N VAL A 467 4.96 21.33 -7.34
CA VAL A 467 6.24 20.67 -7.50
C VAL A 467 7.27 21.68 -8.02
N ALA A 468 8.45 21.69 -7.41
CA ALA A 468 9.54 22.59 -7.73
C ALA A 468 10.87 21.82 -7.81
N PRO A 469 11.87 22.35 -8.54
CA PRO A 469 13.20 21.75 -8.53
C PRO A 469 13.88 21.93 -7.17
N GLY A 470 14.17 20.82 -6.49
CA GLY A 470 14.95 20.77 -5.25
C GLY A 470 16.43 20.49 -5.49
N ASN A 471 17.13 20.00 -4.46
CA ASN A 471 18.57 19.71 -4.55
C ASN A 471 18.85 18.34 -5.21
N GLY A 472 18.77 18.30 -6.54
CA GLY A 472 19.06 17.11 -7.35
C GLY A 472 17.86 16.20 -7.62
N ARG A 473 16.69 16.53 -7.08
CA ARG A 473 15.40 15.87 -7.31
C ARG A 473 14.24 16.84 -7.15
N LEU A 474 13.04 16.42 -7.54
CA LEU A 474 11.83 17.20 -7.33
C LEU A 474 11.43 17.24 -5.85
N GLU A 475 10.88 18.38 -5.45
CA GLU A 475 10.35 18.64 -4.11
C GLU A 475 9.01 19.39 -4.24
N THR A 476 8.34 19.61 -3.11
CA THR A 476 7.11 20.41 -3.04
C THR A 476 7.34 21.72 -2.31
N GLY A 477 6.71 22.78 -2.77
CA GLY A 477 6.69 24.08 -2.10
C GLY A 477 5.45 24.90 -2.48
N PRO A 478 5.33 26.15 -2.00
CA PRO A 478 4.26 27.03 -2.42
C PRO A 478 4.27 27.27 -3.93
N CYS A 479 3.09 27.36 -4.55
CA CYS A 479 3.00 27.70 -5.98
C CYS A 479 3.50 29.13 -6.26
N ALA A 480 4.44 29.25 -7.19
CA ALA A 480 5.06 30.50 -7.59
C ALA A 480 4.25 31.20 -8.68
N THR A 481 4.10 32.53 -8.59
CA THR A 481 3.32 33.31 -9.56
C THR A 481 4.16 33.91 -10.71
N ASP A 482 5.48 33.69 -10.67
CA ASP A 482 6.44 34.25 -11.62
C ASP A 482 6.84 33.28 -12.75
N GLY A 483 6.29 32.06 -12.75
CA GLY A 483 6.59 31.02 -13.72
C GLY A 483 7.85 30.19 -13.41
N SER A 484 8.48 30.39 -12.25
CA SER A 484 9.62 29.60 -11.79
C SER A 484 9.31 28.13 -11.48
N GLU A 485 8.05 27.74 -11.62
CA GLU A 485 7.51 26.37 -11.45
C GLU A 485 7.10 25.70 -12.77
N LEU A 486 7.33 26.37 -13.92
CA LEU A 486 6.89 25.85 -15.22
C LEU A 486 7.87 24.83 -15.79
N PHE A 487 7.42 23.59 -15.88
CA PHE A 487 8.11 22.51 -16.59
C PHE A 487 7.86 22.64 -18.08
N SER A 488 8.84 22.30 -18.91
CA SER A 488 8.75 22.38 -20.38
C SER A 488 8.85 20.98 -21.00
N ILE A 489 7.95 20.66 -21.92
CA ILE A 489 7.96 19.45 -22.73
C ILE A 489 8.69 19.71 -24.04
N PHE A 490 9.54 18.79 -24.46
CA PHE A 490 10.21 18.80 -25.76
C PHE A 490 10.62 17.37 -26.17
N GLU A 491 10.88 17.20 -27.47
CA GLU A 491 11.23 15.91 -28.09
C GLU A 491 12.75 15.67 -28.12
#